data_AF-A0A1E5PXG4-F1
#
_entry.id   AF-A0A1E5PXG4-F1
#
_cell.length_a   1.000
_cell.length_b   1.000
_cell.length_c   1.000
_cell.angle_alpha   90.00
_cell.angle_beta   90.00
_cell.angle_gamma   90.00
#
_symmetry.space_group_name_H-M   'P 1'
#
loop_
_entity.id
_entity.type
_entity.pdbx_description
1 polymer ?
#
loop_
_entity_poly.entity_id
_entity_poly.type
_entity_poly.pdbx_seq_one_letter_code
_entity_poly.pdbx_strand_id
1 'polypeptide(L)'
;MGDFSRRDGARHPHHPPTYEISDRDEIKAVTAARPHPVEDRGFTCMCAESSQGAHLTDEAVRLRDPLSPDGIPARHRARWAAAAPERLREYARALARGEDEPGLPRGVPLGVVFSWLGAVREEPRDAAWLLAERAPVRLLAGAATEELAWAVRETDRAGLEGAVRFFASEEFTARHPKRRRVADTARDRLLGHARSHRPGDLPVLERRLLRTPQDRVRRS
;
A
#
# COMPACT_ATOMS: atom_id res chain seq x y z
N MET A 1 3.17 18.26 3.45
CA MET A 1 3.08 17.47 2.21
C MET A 1 3.86 16.20 2.43
N GLY A 2 3.17 15.10 2.72
CA GLY A 2 3.82 13.79 2.63
C GLY A 2 4.24 13.60 1.19
N ASP A 3 5.54 13.48 0.93
CA ASP A 3 6.06 13.22 -0.40
C ASP A 3 5.67 11.80 -0.82
N PHE A 4 4.65 11.69 -1.67
CA PHE A 4 4.13 10.41 -2.18
C PHE A 4 4.84 9.95 -3.47
N SER A 5 6.01 10.52 -3.79
CA SER A 5 6.80 10.18 -4.97
C SER A 5 7.40 8.76 -4.90
N ARG A 6 7.27 7.98 -5.97
CA ARG A 6 8.28 6.95 -6.29
C ARG A 6 9.42 7.63 -7.04
N ARG A 7 10.66 7.37 -6.62
CA ARG A 7 11.88 7.94 -7.24
C ARG A 7 12.18 7.42 -8.66
N ASP A 8 11.44 6.44 -9.15
CA ASP A 8 11.72 5.74 -10.42
C ASP A 8 10.85 6.21 -11.60
N GLY A 9 9.89 7.12 -11.39
CA GLY A 9 9.04 7.65 -12.47
C GLY A 9 8.16 6.61 -13.17
N ALA A 10 8.04 5.39 -12.63
CA ALA A 10 7.34 4.31 -13.27
C ALA A 10 5.82 4.42 -13.08
N ARG A 11 5.08 4.50 -14.19
CA ARG A 11 3.64 4.20 -14.21
C ARG A 11 3.45 2.77 -13.71
N HIS A 12 2.60 2.57 -12.69
CA HIS A 12 2.32 1.22 -12.21
C HIS A 12 1.68 0.38 -13.32
N PRO A 13 2.12 -0.88 -13.53
CA PRO A 13 1.73 -1.72 -14.67
C PRO A 13 0.25 -2.11 -14.72
N HIS A 14 -0.55 -1.71 -13.72
CA HIS A 14 -1.95 -2.11 -13.57
C HIS A 14 -2.92 -0.94 -13.33
N HIS A 15 -2.48 0.31 -13.48
CA HIS A 15 -3.44 1.40 -13.64
C HIS A 15 -3.99 1.31 -15.06
N PRO A 16 -5.26 0.91 -15.27
CA PRO A 16 -5.79 0.88 -16.62
C PRO A 16 -5.72 2.30 -17.19
N PRO A 17 -5.32 2.46 -18.48
CA PRO A 17 -5.18 3.78 -19.09
C PRO A 17 -6.52 4.53 -19.17
N THR A 18 -7.62 3.80 -19.06
CA THR A 18 -8.99 4.29 -19.06
C THR A 18 -9.83 3.49 -18.06
N TYR A 19 -10.83 4.13 -17.47
CA TYR A 19 -11.92 3.46 -16.79
C TYR A 19 -13.24 4.15 -17.14
N GLU A 20 -14.29 3.35 -17.31
CA GLU A 20 -15.63 3.87 -17.50
C GLU A 20 -16.21 4.27 -16.14
N ILE A 21 -16.71 5.51 -16.05
CA ILE A 21 -17.48 5.97 -14.89
C ILE A 21 -18.92 6.11 -15.37
N SER A 22 -19.78 5.19 -14.93
CA SER A 22 -21.21 5.23 -15.21
C SER A 22 -22.04 5.83 -14.07
N ASP A 23 -21.43 6.00 -12.89
CA ASP A 23 -22.07 6.59 -11.72
C ASP A 23 -22.15 8.12 -11.81
N ARG A 24 -23.35 8.70 -11.68
CA ARG A 24 -23.58 10.14 -11.88
C ARG A 24 -22.89 11.02 -10.85
N ASP A 25 -22.80 10.59 -9.60
CA ASP A 25 -22.18 11.38 -8.54
C ASP A 25 -20.65 11.38 -8.69
N GLU A 26 -20.09 10.25 -9.13
CA GLU A 26 -18.67 10.15 -9.47
C GLU A 26 -18.32 10.94 -10.73
N ILE A 27 -19.17 10.92 -11.76
CA ILE A 27 -19.04 11.81 -12.93
C ILE A 27 -19.04 13.26 -12.47
N LYS A 28 -19.96 13.67 -11.60
CA LYS A 28 -20.04 15.04 -11.06
C LYS A 28 -18.78 15.43 -10.28
N ALA A 29 -18.26 14.54 -9.43
CA ALA A 29 -17.03 14.78 -8.68
C ALA A 29 -15.79 14.93 -9.58
N VAL A 30 -15.67 14.08 -10.61
CA VAL A 30 -14.53 14.12 -11.54
C VAL A 30 -14.62 15.31 -12.51
N THR A 31 -15.82 15.64 -12.99
CA THR A 31 -16.05 16.79 -13.87
C THR A 31 -15.92 18.12 -13.16
N ALA A 32 -16.31 18.22 -11.89
CA ALA A 32 -16.14 19.44 -11.09
C ALA A 32 -14.66 19.86 -10.95
N ALA A 33 -13.74 18.91 -11.04
CA ALA A 33 -12.31 19.17 -10.93
C ALA A 33 -11.60 19.35 -12.28
N ARG A 34 -12.35 19.37 -13.41
CA ARG A 34 -11.78 19.63 -14.74
C ARG A 34 -11.80 21.14 -15.05
N PRO A 35 -10.77 21.65 -15.77
CA PRO A 35 -10.71 23.05 -16.18
C PRO A 35 -11.75 23.42 -17.26
N HIS A 36 -12.39 22.43 -17.89
CA HIS A 36 -13.40 22.65 -18.93
C HIS A 36 -14.65 21.79 -18.66
N PRO A 37 -15.86 22.35 -18.90
CA PRO A 37 -17.11 21.60 -18.78
C PRO A 37 -17.15 20.48 -19.83
N VAL A 38 -17.63 19.31 -19.43
CA VAL A 38 -17.82 18.16 -20.31
C VAL A 38 -19.28 18.12 -20.73
N GLU A 39 -19.56 18.08 -22.04
CA GLU A 39 -20.92 17.89 -22.53
C GLU A 39 -21.43 16.49 -22.18
N ASP A 40 -22.67 16.45 -21.70
CA ASP A 40 -23.34 15.34 -21.01
C ASP A 40 -23.52 14.09 -21.90
N ARG A 41 -22.43 13.35 -22.12
CA ARG A 41 -22.41 12.04 -22.79
C ARG A 41 -21.63 11.08 -21.90
N GLY A 42 -22.16 9.85 -21.74
CA GLY A 42 -21.62 8.79 -20.88
C GLY A 42 -20.10 8.85 -20.75
N PHE A 43 -19.64 9.17 -19.54
CA PHE A 43 -18.29 9.65 -19.33
C PHE A 43 -17.28 8.50 -19.36
N THR A 44 -16.39 8.52 -20.34
CA THR A 44 -15.16 7.73 -20.32
C THR A 44 -14.10 8.57 -19.62
N CYS A 45 -13.67 8.18 -18.42
CA CYS A 45 -12.57 8.88 -17.76
C CYS A 45 -11.27 8.59 -18.51
N MET A 46 -10.86 9.53 -19.37
CA MET A 46 -9.56 9.50 -20.02
C MET A 46 -8.54 10.13 -19.07
N CYS A 47 -7.90 9.32 -18.23
CA CYS A 47 -6.64 9.69 -17.56
C CYS A 47 -5.52 10.01 -18.57
N ALA A 48 -5.74 9.73 -19.86
CA ALA A 48 -4.82 9.96 -20.97
C ALA A 48 -5.26 11.08 -21.94
N GLU A 49 -6.28 11.89 -21.62
CA GLU A 49 -6.63 13.06 -22.46
C GLU A 49 -5.53 14.11 -22.35
N SER A 50 -4.69 14.10 -23.39
CA SER A 50 -3.64 15.02 -23.81
C SER A 50 -2.77 15.60 -22.69
N SER A 51 -1.56 15.06 -22.56
CA SER A 51 -0.38 15.75 -22.02
C SER A 51 0.07 16.95 -22.89
N GLN A 52 -0.79 17.44 -23.79
CA GLN A 52 -0.58 18.56 -24.69
C GLN A 52 -1.81 19.47 -24.61
N GLY A 53 -1.84 20.36 -23.62
CA GLY A 53 -2.89 21.38 -23.52
C GLY A 53 -2.97 22.04 -22.15
N ALA A 54 -2.55 23.31 -22.10
CA ALA A 54 -2.67 24.30 -21.01
C ALA A 54 -2.16 23.89 -19.62
N HIS A 55 -1.72 24.88 -18.82
CA HIS A 55 -1.28 24.66 -17.45
C HIS A 55 -2.40 23.98 -16.65
N LEU A 56 -2.20 22.70 -16.33
CA LEU A 56 -3.09 21.96 -15.44
C LEU A 56 -3.13 22.68 -14.08
N THR A 57 -4.32 22.84 -13.51
CA THR A 57 -4.45 23.31 -12.13
C THR A 57 -3.80 22.30 -11.17
N ASP A 58 -3.33 22.76 -10.01
CA ASP A 58 -2.74 21.87 -8.99
C ASP A 58 -3.69 20.73 -8.58
N GLU A 59 -4.99 21.01 -8.57
CA GLU A 59 -6.04 20.02 -8.35
C GLU A 59 -6.11 18.97 -9.46
N ALA A 60 -6.01 19.37 -10.73
CA ALA A 60 -5.99 18.45 -11.85
C ALA A 60 -4.69 17.62 -11.88
N VAL A 61 -3.56 18.19 -11.46
CA VAL A 61 -2.30 17.44 -11.27
C VAL A 61 -2.46 16.40 -10.18
N ARG A 62 -3.04 16.76 -9.02
CA ARG A 62 -3.28 15.86 -7.89
C ARG A 62 -4.23 14.70 -8.24
N LEU A 63 -5.27 14.93 -9.03
CA LEU A 63 -6.23 13.89 -9.42
C LEU A 63 -5.71 12.98 -10.53
N ARG A 64 -4.81 13.48 -11.37
CA ARG A 64 -4.15 12.70 -12.43
C ARG A 64 -2.89 11.98 -11.95
N ASP A 65 -2.44 12.27 -10.74
CA ASP A 65 -1.34 11.54 -10.11
C ASP A 65 -1.81 10.10 -9.86
N PRO A 66 -1.21 9.10 -10.55
CA PRO A 66 -1.59 7.70 -10.39
C PRO A 66 -1.25 7.16 -8.99
N LEU A 67 -0.55 7.93 -8.15
CA LEU A 67 -0.18 7.60 -6.78
C LEU A 67 -1.04 8.32 -5.73
N SER A 68 -1.92 9.23 -6.16
CA SER A 68 -2.79 10.01 -5.29
C SER A 68 -4.07 9.23 -4.95
N PRO A 69 -4.41 9.06 -3.66
CA PRO A 69 -5.71 8.52 -3.26
C PRO A 69 -6.88 9.31 -3.82
N ASP A 70 -6.72 10.61 -4.06
CA ASP A 70 -7.78 11.47 -4.58
C ASP A 70 -8.11 11.16 -6.05
N GLY A 71 -7.15 10.60 -6.79
CA GLY A 71 -7.36 10.08 -8.15
C GLY A 71 -8.14 8.76 -8.20
N ILE A 72 -8.43 8.15 -7.04
CA ILE A 72 -9.18 6.88 -6.95
C ILE A 72 -10.68 7.17 -6.85
N PRO A 73 -11.49 6.62 -7.78
CA PRO A 73 -12.95 6.59 -7.67
C PRO A 73 -13.50 6.34 -6.26
N ALA A 74 -14.46 7.15 -5.82
CA ALA A 74 -15.01 7.11 -4.46
C ALA A 74 -15.56 5.72 -4.07
N ARG A 75 -16.25 5.03 -4.99
CA ARG A 75 -16.78 3.67 -4.77
C ARG A 75 -15.68 2.66 -4.44
N HIS A 76 -14.52 2.78 -5.10
CA HIS A 76 -13.37 1.89 -4.91
C HIS A 76 -12.73 2.13 -3.54
N ARG A 77 -12.55 3.39 -3.15
CA ARG A 77 -12.07 3.78 -1.82
C ARG A 77 -13.01 3.31 -0.72
N ALA A 78 -14.31 3.50 -0.89
CA ALA A 78 -15.34 3.10 0.08
C ALA A 78 -15.39 1.58 0.27
N ARG A 79 -15.37 0.81 -0.83
CA ARG A 79 -15.33 -0.66 -0.77
C ARG A 79 -14.08 -1.18 -0.07
N TRP A 80 -12.92 -0.63 -0.38
CA TRP A 80 -11.68 -0.99 0.31
C TRP A 80 -11.75 -0.69 1.81
N ALA A 81 -12.23 0.49 2.19
CA ALA A 81 -12.38 0.85 3.60
C ALA A 81 -13.37 -0.06 4.33
N ALA A 82 -14.45 -0.50 3.68
CA ALA A 82 -15.42 -1.44 4.25
C ALA A 82 -14.80 -2.83 4.51
N ALA A 83 -13.91 -3.28 3.63
CA ALA A 83 -13.21 -4.56 3.73
C ALA A 83 -12.05 -4.57 4.76
N ALA A 84 -11.70 -3.42 5.34
CA ALA A 84 -10.66 -3.36 6.38
C ALA A 84 -11.07 -4.14 7.64
N PRO A 85 -10.10 -4.77 8.35
CA PRO A 85 -10.34 -5.35 9.66
C PRO A 85 -11.03 -4.35 10.59
N GLU A 86 -11.93 -4.82 11.44
CA GLU A 86 -12.80 -3.95 12.25
C GLU A 86 -12.04 -2.84 12.98
N ARG A 87 -10.93 -3.20 13.65
CA ARG A 87 -10.07 -2.26 14.39
C ARG A 87 -9.28 -1.28 13.52
N LEU A 88 -9.22 -1.50 12.22
CA LEU A 88 -8.54 -0.67 11.22
C LEU A 88 -9.52 0.09 10.33
N ARG A 89 -10.83 -0.13 10.47
CA ARG A 89 -11.86 0.41 9.57
C ARG A 89 -11.94 1.93 9.63
N GLU A 90 -11.78 2.53 10.80
CA GLU A 90 -11.77 3.98 10.95
C GLU A 90 -10.55 4.61 10.26
N TYR A 91 -9.36 4.06 10.50
CA TYR A 91 -8.13 4.45 9.82
C TYR A 91 -8.24 4.30 8.30
N ALA A 92 -8.80 3.19 7.82
CA ALA A 92 -9.04 2.97 6.40
C ALA A 92 -10.02 3.98 5.82
N ARG A 93 -11.12 4.31 6.52
CA ARG A 93 -12.08 5.33 6.09
C ARG A 93 -11.44 6.72 6.00
N ALA A 94 -10.57 7.07 6.93
CA ALA A 94 -9.85 8.34 6.91
C ALA A 94 -8.93 8.46 5.68
N LEU A 95 -8.13 7.43 5.41
CA LEU A 95 -7.31 7.37 4.18
C LEU A 95 -8.16 7.35 2.91
N ALA A 96 -9.29 6.66 2.92
CA ALA A 96 -10.24 6.63 1.81
C ALA A 96 -10.88 8.00 1.54
N ARG A 97 -10.85 8.94 2.48
CA ARG A 97 -11.26 10.33 2.27
C ARG A 97 -10.13 11.24 1.77
N GLY A 98 -8.90 10.73 1.69
CA GLY A 98 -7.72 11.52 1.33
C GLY A 98 -7.05 12.21 2.52
N GLU A 99 -7.31 11.77 3.76
CA GLU A 99 -6.59 12.31 4.92
C GLU A 99 -5.11 11.88 4.87
N ASP A 100 -4.20 12.86 4.85
CA ASP A 100 -2.75 12.61 4.76
C ASP A 100 -2.20 11.95 6.03
N GLU A 101 -2.62 12.42 7.21
CA GLU A 101 -2.14 11.99 8.52
C GLU A 101 -3.31 11.57 9.43
N PRO A 102 -4.00 10.47 9.11
CA PRO A 102 -5.06 9.96 9.96
C PRO A 102 -4.50 9.50 11.31
N GLY A 103 -5.31 9.61 12.37
CA GLY A 103 -4.95 9.12 13.70
C GLY A 103 -4.54 7.64 13.65
N LEU A 104 -3.37 7.33 14.21
CA LEU A 104 -2.89 5.95 14.25
C LEU A 104 -3.78 5.10 15.17
N PRO A 105 -4.27 3.94 14.70
CA PRO A 105 -5.08 3.05 15.50
C PRO A 105 -4.26 2.48 16.66
N ARG A 106 -4.82 2.48 17.87
CA ARG A 106 -4.14 1.98 19.09
C ARG A 106 -4.53 0.54 19.39
N GLY A 107 -3.58 -0.24 19.91
CA GLY A 107 -3.84 -1.61 20.37
C GLY A 107 -4.22 -2.59 19.26
N VAL A 108 -3.79 -2.33 18.02
CA VAL A 108 -3.94 -3.26 16.90
C VAL A 108 -2.69 -4.15 16.83
N PRO A 109 -2.83 -5.49 16.95
CA PRO A 109 -1.70 -6.38 16.77
C PRO A 109 -1.11 -6.25 15.37
N LEU A 110 0.23 -6.15 15.25
CA LEU A 110 0.89 -6.04 13.94
C LEU A 110 0.63 -7.26 13.04
N GLY A 111 0.34 -8.43 13.62
CA GLY A 111 -0.11 -9.60 12.87
C GLY A 111 -1.39 -9.34 12.07
N VAL A 112 -2.35 -8.60 12.64
CA VAL A 112 -3.59 -8.20 11.94
C VAL A 112 -3.25 -7.26 10.76
N VAL A 113 -2.29 -6.37 10.95
CA VAL A 113 -1.83 -5.46 9.89
C VAL A 113 -1.12 -6.23 8.78
N PHE A 114 -0.31 -7.24 9.13
CA PHE A 114 0.30 -8.13 8.15
C PHE A 114 -0.75 -8.94 7.39
N SER A 115 -1.72 -9.54 8.06
CA SER A 115 -2.79 -10.29 7.39
C SER A 115 -3.63 -9.39 6.48
N TRP A 116 -3.84 -8.12 6.84
CA TRP A 116 -4.50 -7.15 5.97
C TRP A 116 -3.68 -6.83 4.72
N LEU A 117 -2.36 -6.64 4.86
CA LEU A 117 -1.45 -6.40 3.73
C LEU A 117 -1.34 -7.62 2.78
N GLY A 118 -1.37 -8.83 3.34
CA GLY A 118 -1.26 -10.08 2.60
C GLY A 118 -2.60 -10.65 2.13
N ALA A 119 -3.73 -10.00 2.47
CA ALA A 119 -5.05 -10.48 2.10
C ALA A 119 -5.20 -10.58 0.58
N VAL A 120 -5.67 -11.73 0.12
CA VAL A 120 -6.08 -11.89 -1.29
C VAL A 120 -7.32 -11.05 -1.51
N ARG A 121 -7.27 -10.16 -2.50
CA ARG A 121 -8.41 -9.33 -2.87
C ARG A 121 -9.32 -10.10 -3.81
N GLU A 122 -10.62 -10.03 -3.57
CA GLU A 122 -11.64 -10.54 -4.50
C GLU A 122 -11.53 -9.85 -5.87
N GLU A 123 -11.20 -8.56 -5.86
CA GLU A 123 -10.89 -7.79 -7.07
C GLU A 123 -9.44 -7.28 -7.03
N PRO A 124 -8.47 -8.07 -7.55
CA PRO A 124 -7.06 -7.68 -7.59
C PRO A 124 -6.78 -6.43 -8.43
N ARG A 125 -7.69 -6.06 -9.35
CA ARG A 125 -7.58 -4.90 -10.26
C ARG A 125 -8.31 -3.65 -9.78
N ASP A 126 -8.81 -3.67 -8.55
CA ASP A 126 -9.49 -2.53 -7.96
C ASP A 126 -8.54 -1.33 -7.84
N ALA A 127 -8.98 -0.14 -8.26
CA ALA A 127 -8.22 1.10 -8.20
C ALA A 127 -7.70 1.45 -6.79
N ALA A 128 -8.33 0.94 -5.72
CA ALA A 128 -7.87 1.06 -4.34
C ALA A 128 -6.69 0.13 -3.97
N TRP A 129 -5.99 -0.47 -4.94
CA TRP A 129 -4.79 -1.29 -4.68
C TRP A 129 -3.66 -0.49 -4.00
N LEU A 130 -3.48 0.78 -4.38
CA LEU A 130 -2.50 1.68 -3.75
C LEU A 130 -2.77 1.89 -2.25
N LEU A 131 -4.02 2.11 -1.88
CA LEU A 131 -4.43 2.23 -0.48
C LEU A 131 -4.19 0.91 0.27
N ALA A 132 -4.45 -0.23 -0.37
CA ALA A 132 -4.24 -1.54 0.26
C ALA A 132 -2.76 -1.89 0.48
N GLU A 133 -1.83 -1.32 -0.28
CA GLU A 133 -0.39 -1.50 -0.03
C GLU A 133 0.14 -0.45 0.96
N ARG A 134 -0.14 0.84 0.71
CA ARG A 134 0.44 1.93 1.51
C ARG A 134 -0.13 2.00 2.92
N ALA A 135 -1.44 1.78 3.10
CA ALA A 135 -2.07 1.95 4.40
C ALA A 135 -1.52 0.99 5.47
N PRO A 136 -1.38 -0.33 5.21
CA PRO A 136 -0.75 -1.24 6.16
C PRO A 136 0.75 -0.98 6.32
N VAL A 137 1.47 -0.68 5.22
CA VAL A 137 2.91 -0.41 5.26
C VAL A 137 3.23 0.78 6.16
N ARG A 138 2.42 1.85 6.14
CA ARG A 138 2.59 3.01 7.05
C ARG A 138 2.49 2.62 8.52
N LEU A 139 1.54 1.75 8.88
CA LEU A 139 1.39 1.25 10.26
C LEU A 139 2.61 0.42 10.69
N LEU A 140 3.11 -0.45 9.79
CA LEU A 140 4.27 -1.31 10.05
C LEU A 140 5.59 -0.52 10.08
N ALA A 141 5.70 0.54 9.28
CA ALA A 141 6.88 1.39 9.18
C ALA A 141 7.15 2.19 10.47
N GLY A 142 6.15 2.39 11.32
CA GLY A 142 6.32 3.00 12.65
C GLY A 142 6.80 2.04 13.74
N ALA A 143 6.67 0.72 13.53
CA ALA A 143 6.93 -0.28 14.56
C ALA A 143 8.41 -0.63 14.73
N ALA A 144 8.80 -1.01 15.95
CA ALA A 144 10.12 -1.51 16.24
C ALA A 144 10.34 -2.88 15.57
N THR A 145 11.58 -3.19 15.23
CA THR A 145 11.88 -4.42 14.47
C THR A 145 11.68 -5.68 15.30
N GLU A 146 11.84 -5.58 16.61
CA GLU A 146 11.53 -6.62 17.58
C GLU A 146 10.03 -6.94 17.60
N GLU A 147 9.18 -5.91 17.59
CA GLU A 147 7.71 -6.06 17.54
C GLU A 147 7.26 -6.68 16.21
N LEU A 148 7.85 -6.23 15.11
CA LEU A 148 7.60 -6.80 13.78
C LEU A 148 8.03 -8.27 13.73
N ALA A 149 9.20 -8.60 14.28
CA ALA A 149 9.69 -9.98 14.35
C ALA A 149 8.81 -10.88 15.24
N TRP A 150 8.28 -10.34 16.34
CA TRP A 150 7.33 -11.05 17.18
C TRP A 150 6.03 -11.33 16.43
N ALA A 151 5.48 -10.34 15.75
CA ALA A 151 4.25 -10.49 14.97
C ALA A 151 4.37 -11.51 13.83
N VAL A 152 5.53 -11.61 13.17
CA VAL A 152 5.80 -12.68 12.17
C VAL A 152 5.66 -14.09 12.78
N ARG A 153 5.93 -14.24 14.08
CA ARG A 153 5.80 -15.54 14.76
C ARG A 153 4.36 -15.90 15.07
N GLU A 154 3.50 -14.91 15.25
CA GLU A 154 2.11 -15.09 15.65
C GLU A 154 1.14 -15.07 14.46
N THR A 155 1.60 -14.63 13.30
CA THR A 155 0.74 -14.44 12.15
C THR A 155 0.45 -15.74 11.39
N ASP A 156 -0.73 -15.78 10.78
CA ASP A 156 -1.18 -16.86 9.89
C ASP A 156 -0.50 -16.81 8.50
N ARG A 157 -0.90 -17.70 7.59
CA ARG A 157 -0.34 -17.76 6.23
C ARG A 157 -0.55 -16.45 5.46
N ALA A 158 -1.74 -15.83 5.57
CA ALA A 158 -2.02 -14.57 4.90
C ALA A 158 -1.14 -13.44 5.46
N GLY A 159 -0.92 -13.40 6.76
CA GLY A 159 -0.01 -12.43 7.33
C GLY A 159 1.47 -12.74 7.07
N LEU A 160 1.88 -14.00 6.87
CA LEU A 160 3.23 -14.30 6.37
C LEU A 160 3.45 -13.75 4.95
N GLU A 161 2.43 -13.84 4.09
CA GLU A 161 2.45 -13.21 2.77
C GLU A 161 2.62 -11.69 2.88
N GLY A 162 1.83 -11.03 3.73
CA GLY A 162 1.96 -9.59 3.99
C GLY A 162 3.29 -9.21 4.63
N ALA A 163 3.80 -10.03 5.55
CA ALA A 163 5.09 -9.80 6.18
C ALA A 163 6.24 -9.88 5.17
N VAL A 164 6.26 -10.90 4.29
CA VAL A 164 7.28 -10.98 3.23
C VAL A 164 7.25 -9.72 2.36
N ARG A 165 6.07 -9.24 1.95
CA ARG A 165 5.92 -7.99 1.19
C ARG A 165 6.50 -6.80 1.93
N PHE A 166 6.16 -6.64 3.22
CA PHE A 166 6.68 -5.53 4.03
C PHE A 166 8.20 -5.61 4.22
N PHE A 167 8.76 -6.76 4.57
CA PHE A 167 10.19 -6.89 4.81
C PHE A 167 11.03 -6.76 3.52
N ALA A 168 10.43 -7.04 2.35
CA ALA A 168 11.03 -6.79 1.04
C ALA A 168 10.84 -5.34 0.54
N SER A 169 9.92 -4.58 1.14
CA SER A 169 9.58 -3.21 0.73
C SER A 169 10.74 -2.22 0.87
N GLU A 170 10.66 -1.11 0.14
CA GLU A 170 11.62 0.00 0.28
C GLU A 170 11.53 0.65 1.66
N GLU A 171 10.35 0.68 2.29
CA GLU A 171 10.12 1.26 3.62
C GLU A 171 10.90 0.55 4.73
N PHE A 172 10.90 -0.79 4.74
CA PHE A 172 11.72 -1.53 5.70
C PHE A 172 13.21 -1.37 5.39
N THR A 173 13.55 -1.33 4.11
CA THR A 173 14.93 -1.45 3.66
C THR A 173 15.69 -0.14 3.69
N ALA A 174 14.99 1.00 3.62
CA ALA A 174 15.52 2.33 3.91
C ALA A 174 15.91 2.53 5.39
N ARG A 175 15.45 1.65 6.31
CA ARG A 175 15.81 1.75 7.73
C ARG A 175 17.31 1.55 7.96
N HIS A 176 17.87 2.22 8.96
CA HIS A 176 19.27 2.05 9.38
C HIS A 176 19.61 0.57 9.63
N PRO A 177 20.79 0.04 9.22
CA PRO A 177 21.13 -1.39 9.32
C PRO A 177 20.90 -2.01 10.70
N LYS A 178 21.21 -1.29 11.79
CA LYS A 178 20.95 -1.77 13.17
C LYS A 178 19.46 -2.07 13.41
N ARG A 179 18.55 -1.29 12.80
CA ARG A 179 17.10 -1.47 12.86
C ARG A 179 16.58 -2.51 11.86
N ARG A 180 17.43 -3.17 11.07
CA ARG A 180 17.02 -4.26 10.16
C ARG A 180 17.43 -5.64 10.70
N ARG A 181 17.87 -5.71 11.96
CA ARG A 181 18.26 -6.96 12.61
C ARG A 181 17.00 -7.69 13.07
N VAL A 182 16.81 -8.90 12.58
CA VAL A 182 15.64 -9.74 12.85
C VAL A 182 16.12 -11.02 13.51
N ALA A 183 15.38 -11.49 14.51
CA ALA A 183 15.66 -12.75 15.19
C ALA A 183 15.55 -13.94 14.22
N ASP A 184 16.43 -14.94 14.38
CA ASP A 184 16.59 -16.03 13.39
C ASP A 184 15.28 -16.77 13.11
N THR A 185 14.44 -17.04 14.12
CA THR A 185 13.13 -17.69 13.91
C THR A 185 12.22 -16.92 12.95
N ALA A 186 12.15 -15.60 13.08
CA ALA A 186 11.30 -14.78 12.21
C ALA A 186 11.92 -14.68 10.81
N ARG A 187 13.25 -14.53 10.74
CA ARG A 187 14.00 -14.53 9.48
C ARG A 187 13.79 -15.84 8.71
N ASP A 188 13.90 -16.99 9.37
CA ASP A 188 13.77 -18.30 8.71
C ASP A 188 12.33 -18.56 8.24
N ARG A 189 11.32 -18.11 8.98
CA ARG A 189 9.92 -18.12 8.51
C ARG A 189 9.72 -17.27 7.25
N LEU A 190 10.25 -16.05 7.24
CA LEU A 190 10.15 -15.16 6.08
C LEU A 190 10.85 -15.76 4.85
N LEU A 191 12.09 -16.25 5.02
CA LEU A 191 12.85 -16.86 3.93
C LEU A 191 12.21 -18.16 3.44
N GLY A 192 11.71 -18.99 4.35
CA GLY A 192 10.98 -20.22 4.01
C GLY A 192 9.72 -19.92 3.21
N HIS A 193 8.89 -18.97 3.66
CA HIS A 193 7.68 -18.59 2.95
C HIS A 193 7.99 -17.97 1.57
N ALA A 194 9.00 -17.10 1.49
CA ALA A 194 9.41 -16.46 0.24
C ALA A 194 9.90 -17.48 -0.80
N ARG A 195 10.67 -18.51 -0.40
CA ARG A 195 11.11 -19.57 -1.31
C ARG A 195 9.94 -20.27 -2.01
N SER A 196 8.88 -20.56 -1.28
CA SER A 196 7.73 -21.31 -1.81
C SER A 196 6.72 -20.43 -2.54
N HIS A 197 6.50 -19.19 -2.11
CA HIS A 197 5.37 -18.39 -2.56
C HIS A 197 5.75 -17.07 -3.23
N ARG A 198 6.96 -16.55 -2.98
CA ARG A 198 7.43 -15.25 -3.50
C ARG A 198 8.92 -15.28 -3.85
N PRO A 199 9.35 -16.15 -4.79
CA PRO A 199 10.77 -16.34 -5.08
C PRO A 199 11.45 -15.06 -5.59
N GLY A 200 10.70 -14.12 -6.20
CA GLY A 200 11.23 -12.82 -6.62
C GLY A 200 11.68 -11.92 -5.47
N ASP A 201 11.09 -12.05 -4.27
CA ASP A 201 11.42 -11.23 -3.10
C ASP A 201 12.55 -11.86 -2.26
N LEU A 202 12.88 -13.14 -2.50
CA LEU A 202 13.88 -13.88 -1.74
C LEU A 202 15.28 -13.21 -1.76
N PRO A 203 15.84 -12.79 -2.92
CA PRO A 203 17.17 -12.16 -2.95
C PRO A 203 17.24 -10.84 -2.18
N VAL A 204 16.11 -10.12 -2.10
CA VAL A 204 16.00 -8.87 -1.34
C VAL A 204 16.04 -9.18 0.15
N LEU A 205 15.24 -10.15 0.60
CA LEU A 205 15.21 -10.58 2.00
C LEU A 205 16.56 -11.14 2.46
N GLU A 206 17.20 -12.02 1.67
CA GLU A 206 18.48 -12.62 2.04
C GLU A 206 19.59 -11.57 2.22
N ARG A 207 19.58 -10.53 1.40
CA ARG A 207 20.55 -9.42 1.45
C ARG A 207 20.28 -8.46 2.61
N ARG A 208 19.00 -8.18 2.91
CA ARG A 208 18.60 -7.04 3.75
C ARG A 208 18.19 -7.43 5.17
N LEU A 209 17.74 -8.67 5.41
CA LEU A 209 17.44 -9.20 6.74
C LEU A 209 18.73 -9.60 7.47
N LEU A 210 19.22 -8.69 8.31
CA LEU A 210 20.42 -8.92 9.11
C LEU A 210 20.08 -9.76 10.34
N ARG A 211 21.02 -10.60 10.78
CA ARG A 211 20.85 -11.39 12.01
C ARG A 211 21.12 -10.56 13.26
N THR A 212 20.43 -10.87 14.34
CA THR A 212 20.72 -10.31 15.67
C THR A 212 22.05 -10.91 16.20
N PRO A 213 22.93 -10.13 16.87
CA PRO A 213 24.24 -10.63 17.31
C PRO A 213 24.16 -11.74 18.37
N GLN A 214 23.11 -11.73 19.20
CA GLN A 214 22.91 -12.66 20.32
C GLN A 214 22.75 -14.12 19.84
N ASP A 215 22.32 -14.33 18.59
CA ASP A 215 22.07 -15.67 18.04
C ASP A 215 23.33 -16.32 17.43
N ARG A 216 24.47 -15.61 17.34
CA ARG A 216 25.71 -16.16 16.76
C ARG A 216 26.40 -17.23 17.63
N VAL A 217 25.98 -17.41 18.88
CA VAL A 217 26.74 -18.19 19.89
C VAL A 217 26.21 -19.62 20.09
N ARG A 218 25.09 -20.01 19.47
CA ARG A 218 24.59 -21.40 19.58
C ARG A 218 24.95 -22.25 18.37
N ARG A 219 26.24 -22.55 18.23
CA ARG A 219 26.72 -23.76 17.53
C ARG A 219 27.66 -24.47 18.49
N SER A 220 27.13 -25.50 19.15
CA SER A 220 27.85 -26.53 19.89
C SER A 220 27.33 -27.85 19.37
#